data_AF-A0A520MB46-F1
#
_entry.id   AF-A0A520MB46-F1
#
_cell.length_a   1.000
_cell.length_b   1.000
_cell.length_c   1.000
_cell.angle_alpha   90.00
_cell.angle_beta   90.00
_cell.angle_gamma   90.00
#
_symmetry.space_group_name_H-M   'P 1'
#
loop_
_entity.id
_entity.type
_entity.pdbx_description
1 polymer ?
#
loop_
_entity_poly.entity_id
_entity_poly.type
_entity_poly.pdbx_seq_one_letter_code
_entity_poly.pdbx_strand_id
1 'polypeptide(L)'
;MQCKTVLKIKLIAIFSLFTFVTKASELEIPNTFGEGEATSASEINANFEAIKAAVNDNYSLASIALPAKFLGFTPTTFNQGSGFFAAQKMCHDWIANSYVCRPQEVADTPYSATAIATIIDGEHESAWLRSIDSWNPDYNCNNFRDTTNTGNIGYVLDSDGWIGVKVDCGTPRALACCK
;
A
#
# COMPACT_ATOMS: atom_id res chain seq x y z
N MET A 1 -51.33 2.16 -37.12
CA MET A 1 -50.08 1.36 -37.18
C MET A 1 -49.12 1.90 -36.11
N GLN A 2 -49.19 1.32 -34.91
CA GLN A 2 -48.19 1.51 -33.84
C GLN A 2 -46.94 0.70 -34.20
N CYS A 3 -45.74 1.30 -34.22
CA CYS A 3 -44.50 0.55 -34.01
C CYS A 3 -43.26 1.44 -33.86
N LYS A 4 -42.61 1.34 -32.69
CA LYS A 4 -41.15 1.41 -32.50
C LYS A 4 -40.44 2.73 -32.76
N THR A 5 -40.46 3.65 -31.79
CA THR A 5 -39.22 4.39 -31.43
C THR A 5 -39.21 4.87 -29.96
N VAL A 6 -39.73 4.09 -29.01
CA VAL A 6 -39.51 4.32 -27.55
C VAL A 6 -38.20 3.67 -27.08
N LEU A 7 -37.26 3.42 -28.00
CA LEU A 7 -36.09 2.59 -27.76
C LEU A 7 -34.83 3.31 -28.25
N LYS A 8 -34.43 4.38 -27.58
CA LYS A 8 -33.08 4.97 -27.68
C LYS A 8 -32.73 6.02 -26.59
N ILE A 9 -33.47 6.05 -25.47
CA ILE A 9 -33.13 6.89 -24.30
C ILE A 9 -33.27 6.05 -23.01
N LYS A 10 -32.57 4.91 -22.94
CA LYS A 10 -32.39 4.11 -21.72
C LYS A 10 -31.02 3.42 -21.68
N LEU A 11 -29.96 4.20 -21.91
CA LEU A 11 -28.58 3.72 -21.74
C LEU A 11 -27.64 4.80 -21.18
N ILE A 12 -28.17 5.75 -20.40
CA ILE A 12 -27.38 6.81 -19.70
C ILE A 12 -27.71 6.80 -18.19
N ALA A 13 -27.95 5.63 -17.59
CA ALA A 13 -28.30 5.58 -16.15
C ALA A 13 -27.83 4.33 -15.41
N ILE A 14 -26.78 3.63 -15.87
CA ILE A 14 -26.17 2.54 -15.10
C ILE A 14 -24.66 2.60 -15.23
N PHE A 15 -24.09 3.69 -14.72
CA PHE A 15 -22.75 3.65 -14.13
C PHE A 15 -22.83 4.48 -12.84
N SER A 16 -23.76 4.09 -11.96
CA SER A 16 -23.61 4.42 -10.53
C SER A 16 -22.38 3.69 -10.07
N LEU A 17 -21.27 4.43 -10.04
CA LEU A 17 -20.07 4.11 -9.33
C LEU A 17 -20.50 3.83 -7.88
N PHE A 18 -20.69 2.56 -7.52
CA PHE A 18 -20.81 2.14 -6.14
C PHE A 18 -19.45 2.40 -5.51
N THR A 19 -19.29 3.60 -4.94
CA THR A 19 -18.26 3.85 -3.95
C THR A 19 -18.66 3.03 -2.73
N PHE A 20 -18.07 1.83 -2.60
CA PHE A 20 -18.16 1.05 -1.38
C PHE A 20 -17.39 1.81 -0.30
N VAL A 21 -18.08 2.69 0.43
CA VAL A 21 -17.55 3.24 1.67
C VAL A 21 -17.68 2.13 2.69
N THR A 22 -16.59 1.37 2.92
CA THR A 22 -16.52 0.39 3.99
C THR A 22 -16.47 1.14 5.32
N LYS A 23 -17.63 1.33 5.96
CA LYS A 23 -17.70 1.86 7.32
C LYS A 23 -17.61 0.71 8.32
N ALA A 24 -17.01 0.99 9.47
CA ALA A 24 -17.10 0.08 10.61
C ALA A 24 -18.55 -0.08 11.01
N SER A 25 -18.94 -1.30 11.35
CA SER A 25 -20.23 -1.57 11.98
C SER A 25 -20.32 -0.73 13.27
N GLU A 26 -21.47 -0.11 13.51
CA GLU A 26 -21.74 0.60 14.77
C GLU A 26 -21.71 -0.42 15.93
N LEU A 27 -21.09 -0.05 17.06
CA LEU A 27 -21.02 -0.94 18.22
C LEU A 27 -22.39 -0.98 18.91
N GLU A 28 -23.09 -2.10 18.74
CA GLU A 28 -24.30 -2.40 19.49
C GLU A 28 -23.97 -3.28 20.70
N ILE A 29 -24.22 -2.78 21.90
CA ILE A 29 -24.10 -3.54 23.16
C ILE A 29 -25.48 -4.10 23.52
N PRO A 30 -25.67 -5.44 23.53
CA PRO A 30 -26.99 -6.04 23.65
C PRO A 30 -27.60 -5.95 25.06
N ASN A 31 -26.79 -5.83 26.12
CA ASN A 31 -27.28 -5.81 27.50
C ASN A 31 -26.76 -4.58 28.26
N THR A 32 -27.64 -3.91 28.99
CA THR A 32 -27.31 -2.85 29.95
C THR A 32 -27.63 -3.31 31.37
N PHE A 33 -26.87 -2.85 32.36
CA PHE A 33 -27.00 -3.32 33.75
C PHE A 33 -27.31 -2.15 34.67
N GLY A 34 -28.30 -2.32 35.55
CA GLY A 34 -28.63 -1.37 36.62
C GLY A 34 -27.91 -1.71 37.93
N GLU A 35 -27.76 -0.71 38.81
CA GLU A 35 -27.21 -0.96 40.14
C GLU A 35 -28.10 -1.88 40.96
N GLY A 36 -27.50 -2.88 41.60
CA GLY A 36 -28.20 -3.82 42.48
C GLY A 36 -28.94 -4.95 41.77
N GLU A 37 -28.97 -4.97 40.44
CA GLU A 37 -29.55 -6.09 39.69
C GLU A 37 -28.56 -7.26 39.57
N ALA A 38 -29.08 -8.48 39.71
CA ALA A 38 -28.30 -9.68 39.45
C ALA A 38 -28.11 -9.83 37.94
N THR A 39 -26.86 -9.91 37.50
CA THR A 39 -26.49 -10.09 36.09
C THR A 39 -26.09 -11.54 35.82
N SER A 40 -26.35 -12.03 34.61
CA SER A 40 -25.91 -13.37 34.20
C SER A 40 -24.54 -13.32 33.50
N ALA A 41 -23.74 -14.38 33.69
CA ALA A 41 -22.50 -14.54 32.94
C ALA A 41 -22.72 -14.58 31.42
N SER A 42 -23.87 -15.09 30.97
CA SER A 42 -24.26 -15.12 29.55
C SER A 42 -24.44 -13.72 28.95
N GLU A 43 -25.06 -12.79 29.68
CA GLU A 43 -25.27 -11.41 29.21
C GLU A 43 -23.95 -10.64 29.12
N ILE A 44 -23.07 -10.83 30.11
CA ILE A 44 -21.73 -10.24 30.12
C ILE A 44 -20.90 -10.79 28.94
N ASN A 45 -20.94 -12.11 28.71
CA ASN A 45 -20.23 -12.73 27.58
C ASN A 45 -20.76 -12.23 26.22
N ALA A 46 -22.07 -12.04 26.09
CA ALA A 46 -22.68 -11.47 24.89
C ALA A 46 -22.17 -10.04 24.61
N ASN A 47 -22.05 -9.21 25.66
CA ASN A 47 -21.45 -7.87 25.53
C ASN A 47 -19.97 -7.93 25.10
N PHE A 48 -19.19 -8.86 25.66
CA PHE A 48 -17.78 -9.02 25.29
C PHE A 48 -17.60 -9.49 23.84
N GLU A 49 -18.41 -10.42 23.35
CA GLU A 49 -18.35 -10.84 21.95
C GLU A 49 -18.77 -9.70 21.00
N ALA A 50 -19.76 -8.87 21.37
CA ALA A 50 -20.13 -7.68 20.61
C ALA A 50 -18.98 -6.66 20.52
N ILE A 51 -18.30 -6.39 21.65
CA ILE A 51 -17.12 -5.50 21.68
C ILE A 51 -15.99 -6.09 20.81
N LYS A 52 -15.70 -7.37 20.94
CA LYS A 52 -14.65 -8.06 20.16
C LYS A 52 -14.94 -8.02 18.67
N ALA A 53 -16.19 -8.23 18.26
CA ALA A 53 -16.60 -8.12 16.86
C ALA A 53 -16.35 -6.70 16.34
N ALA A 54 -16.81 -5.67 17.06
CA ALA A 54 -16.60 -4.28 16.66
C ALA A 54 -15.12 -3.87 16.63
N VAL A 55 -14.30 -4.37 17.57
CA VAL A 55 -12.85 -4.14 17.56
C VAL A 55 -12.19 -4.81 16.37
N ASN A 56 -12.55 -6.06 16.05
CA ASN A 56 -12.02 -6.77 14.88
C ASN A 56 -12.45 -6.12 13.56
N ASP A 57 -13.70 -5.66 13.46
CA ASP A 57 -14.20 -4.93 12.30
C ASP A 57 -13.42 -3.62 12.11
N ASN A 58 -13.22 -2.84 13.18
CA ASN A 58 -12.40 -1.63 13.15
C ASN A 58 -10.94 -1.91 12.78
N TYR A 59 -10.34 -2.98 13.32
CA TYR A 59 -8.98 -3.38 12.98
C TYR A 59 -8.87 -3.77 11.50
N SER A 60 -9.86 -4.49 10.96
CA SER A 60 -9.89 -4.85 9.55
C SER A 60 -9.91 -3.62 8.64
N LEU A 61 -10.64 -2.58 9.04
CA LEU A 61 -10.71 -1.31 8.30
C LEU A 61 -9.46 -0.44 8.51
N ALA A 62 -8.92 -0.41 9.72
CA ALA A 62 -7.68 0.29 10.01
C ALA A 62 -6.50 -0.36 9.27
N SER A 63 -6.48 -1.68 9.08
CA SER A 63 -5.45 -2.36 8.30
C SER A 63 -5.45 -1.99 6.81
N ILE A 64 -6.59 -1.47 6.30
CA ILE A 64 -6.70 -0.88 4.96
C ILE A 64 -6.15 0.56 4.93
N ALA A 65 -5.98 1.20 6.10
CA ALA A 65 -5.59 2.59 6.28
C ALA A 65 -4.28 2.79 7.07
N LEU A 66 -3.52 1.73 7.38
CA LEU A 66 -2.22 1.90 8.03
C LEU A 66 -1.28 2.59 7.03
N PRO A 67 -0.63 3.71 7.41
CA PRO A 67 0.35 4.34 6.54
C PRO A 67 1.46 3.33 6.28
N ALA A 68 1.90 3.26 5.02
CA ALA A 68 3.04 2.43 4.64
C ALA A 68 4.24 2.77 5.55
N LYS A 69 4.88 1.73 6.10
CA LYS A 69 6.09 1.87 6.90
C LYS A 69 7.29 1.68 6.00
N PHE A 70 8.16 2.68 5.92
CA PHE A 70 9.45 2.52 5.27
C PHE A 70 10.38 1.62 6.09
N LEU A 71 10.90 0.58 5.45
CA LEU A 71 11.74 -0.45 6.07
C LEU A 71 13.23 -0.25 5.79
N GLY A 72 13.58 0.54 4.76
CA GLY A 72 14.96 0.79 4.37
C GLY A 72 15.31 0.27 2.98
N PHE A 73 16.62 0.15 2.73
CA PHE A 73 17.20 -0.38 1.49
C PHE A 73 17.51 -1.87 1.62
N THR A 74 17.24 -2.62 0.55
CA THR A 74 17.67 -4.02 0.48
C THR A 74 19.19 -4.13 0.63
N PRO A 75 19.70 -5.21 1.26
CA PRO A 75 21.13 -5.39 1.49
C PRO A 75 21.92 -5.73 0.21
N THR A 76 21.23 -6.02 -0.89
CA THR A 76 21.81 -6.28 -2.21
C THR A 76 21.16 -5.40 -3.25
N THR A 77 21.88 -5.12 -4.33
CA THR A 77 21.32 -4.40 -5.48
C THR A 77 20.37 -5.27 -6.29
N PHE A 78 19.34 -4.62 -6.83
CA PHE A 78 18.47 -5.17 -7.84
C PHE A 78 19.07 -4.94 -9.22
N ASN A 79 19.26 -6.04 -9.96
CA ASN A 79 19.63 -5.96 -11.36
C ASN A 79 18.37 -5.76 -12.21
N GLN A 80 18.34 -4.61 -12.87
CA GLN A 80 17.25 -4.20 -13.75
C GLN A 80 17.13 -5.19 -14.92
N GLY A 81 15.95 -5.25 -15.55
CA GLY A 81 15.64 -6.26 -16.59
C GLY A 81 14.90 -7.48 -16.06
N SER A 82 14.96 -7.75 -14.76
CA SER A 82 14.20 -8.83 -14.11
C SER A 82 12.71 -8.52 -13.94
N GLY A 83 12.33 -7.24 -14.10
CA GLY A 83 10.95 -6.78 -14.09
C GLY A 83 10.33 -6.63 -12.70
N PHE A 84 9.16 -6.00 -12.68
CA PHE A 84 8.45 -5.60 -11.46
C PHE A 84 8.25 -6.72 -10.43
N PHE A 85 7.82 -7.91 -10.85
CA PHE A 85 7.58 -9.00 -9.89
C PHE A 85 8.86 -9.50 -9.22
N ALA A 86 10.00 -9.45 -9.91
CA ALA A 86 11.28 -9.78 -9.30
C ALA A 86 11.69 -8.72 -8.27
N ALA A 87 11.44 -7.44 -8.54
CA ALA A 87 11.69 -6.36 -7.58
C ALA A 87 10.79 -6.51 -6.34
N GLN A 88 9.49 -6.82 -6.54
CA GLN A 88 8.56 -7.13 -5.45
C GLN A 88 9.03 -8.33 -4.62
N LYS A 89 9.47 -9.41 -5.29
CA LYS A 89 9.98 -10.61 -4.64
C LYS A 89 11.23 -10.30 -3.81
N MET A 90 12.14 -9.46 -4.29
CA MET A 90 13.36 -9.11 -3.55
C MET A 90 13.04 -8.40 -2.22
N CYS A 91 12.09 -7.46 -2.21
CA CYS A 91 11.61 -6.89 -0.95
C CYS A 91 10.99 -7.97 -0.04
N HIS A 92 10.07 -8.79 -0.58
CA HIS A 92 9.43 -9.87 0.17
C HIS A 92 10.43 -10.86 0.79
N ASP A 93 11.45 -11.26 0.05
CA ASP A 93 12.48 -12.20 0.50
C ASP A 93 13.37 -11.58 1.60
N TRP A 94 13.62 -10.27 1.56
CA TRP A 94 14.34 -9.57 2.61
C TRP A 94 13.49 -9.42 3.88
N ILE A 95 12.25 -8.96 3.72
CA ILE A 95 11.27 -8.82 4.81
C ILE A 95 9.92 -9.32 4.33
N ALA A 96 9.41 -10.35 5.00
CA ALA A 96 8.15 -11.00 4.62
C ALA A 96 6.98 -10.01 4.53
N ASN A 97 6.25 -10.11 3.43
CA ASN A 97 5.11 -9.27 3.05
C ASN A 97 5.45 -7.78 2.85
N SER A 98 6.70 -7.44 2.58
CA SER A 98 7.07 -6.11 2.10
C SER A 98 7.05 -6.01 0.57
N TYR A 99 7.06 -4.78 0.08
CA TYR A 99 6.98 -4.44 -1.35
C TYR A 99 7.85 -3.23 -1.66
N VAL A 100 8.13 -2.99 -2.95
CA VAL A 100 8.88 -1.80 -3.38
C VAL A 100 8.05 -0.53 -3.12
N CYS A 101 8.58 0.39 -2.33
CA CYS A 101 7.94 1.65 -1.96
C CYS A 101 7.61 2.52 -3.18
N ARG A 102 6.53 3.27 -3.08
CA ARG A 102 6.26 4.45 -3.90
C ARG A 102 6.86 5.71 -3.25
N PRO A 103 7.17 6.77 -4.04
CA PRO A 103 7.60 8.06 -3.51
C PRO A 103 6.77 8.58 -2.32
N GLN A 104 5.43 8.52 -2.42
CA GLN A 104 4.50 9.00 -1.40
C GLN A 104 4.60 8.17 -0.12
N GLU A 105 4.78 6.86 -0.23
CA GLU A 105 4.91 5.99 0.94
C GLU A 105 6.17 6.30 1.73
N VAL A 106 7.24 6.73 1.06
CA VAL A 106 8.45 7.23 1.73
C VAL A 106 8.24 8.62 2.30
N ALA A 107 7.56 9.52 1.59
CA ALA A 107 7.33 10.89 2.05
C ALA A 107 6.40 10.96 3.28
N ASP A 108 5.42 10.06 3.35
CA ASP A 108 4.37 10.07 4.39
C ASP A 108 4.68 9.14 5.58
N THR A 109 5.74 8.32 5.50
CA THR A 109 6.13 7.42 6.61
C THR A 109 6.72 8.22 7.79
N PRO A 110 6.43 7.83 9.04
CA PRO A 110 7.18 8.32 10.19
C PRO A 110 8.66 7.93 10.13
N TYR A 111 9.51 8.68 10.86
CA TYR A 111 10.92 8.35 11.05
C TYR A 111 11.12 6.92 11.57
N SER A 112 12.09 6.20 11.00
CA SER A 112 12.43 4.83 11.36
C SER A 112 13.94 4.68 11.51
N ALA A 113 14.44 4.62 12.75
CA ALA A 113 15.88 4.45 13.03
C ALA A 113 16.44 3.18 12.37
N THR A 114 15.67 2.10 12.33
CA THR A 114 16.04 0.85 11.66
C THR A 114 16.18 1.03 10.15
N ALA A 115 15.27 1.78 9.51
CA ALA A 115 15.39 2.06 8.08
C ALA A 115 16.60 2.93 7.78
N ILE A 116 16.84 3.97 8.60
CA ILE A 116 18.00 4.84 8.46
C ILE A 116 19.33 4.07 8.59
N ALA A 117 19.41 3.08 9.49
CA ALA A 117 20.59 2.23 9.61
C ALA A 117 20.93 1.53 8.28
N THR A 118 19.93 1.05 7.52
CA THR A 118 20.18 0.41 6.21
C THR A 118 20.69 1.37 5.14
N ILE A 119 20.45 2.68 5.31
CA ILE A 119 20.91 3.73 4.38
C ILE A 119 22.35 4.13 4.73
N ILE A 120 22.63 4.34 6.02
CA ILE A 120 23.96 4.80 6.49
C ILE A 120 24.99 3.68 6.44
N ASP A 121 24.59 2.47 6.84
CA ASP A 121 25.48 1.29 6.86
C ASP A 121 25.49 0.54 5.51
N GLY A 122 24.65 0.97 4.56
CA GLY A 122 24.52 0.37 3.25
C GLY A 122 25.62 0.81 2.28
N GLU A 123 26.03 -0.08 1.38
CA GLU A 123 26.97 0.23 0.29
C GLU A 123 26.31 1.08 -0.84
N HIS A 124 25.09 1.56 -0.65
CA HIS A 124 24.24 2.06 -1.73
C HIS A 124 23.86 3.52 -1.50
N GLU A 125 24.33 4.40 -2.38
CA GLU A 125 24.02 5.84 -2.37
C GLU A 125 22.55 6.15 -2.69
N SER A 126 21.84 5.21 -3.32
CA SER A 126 20.40 5.32 -3.56
C SER A 126 19.75 3.97 -3.85
N ALA A 127 18.42 3.95 -3.76
CA ALA A 127 17.59 2.79 -4.06
C ALA A 127 16.44 3.13 -5.00
N TRP A 128 16.03 2.15 -5.82
CA TRP A 128 14.90 2.29 -6.71
C TRP A 128 13.57 2.32 -5.94
N LEU A 129 12.68 3.20 -6.41
CA LEU A 129 11.29 3.31 -6.00
C LEU A 129 10.38 2.86 -7.16
N ARG A 130 9.17 2.45 -6.80
CA ARG A 130 8.10 2.16 -7.73
C ARG A 130 7.37 3.45 -8.12
N SER A 131 7.15 3.67 -9.42
CA SER A 131 6.30 4.78 -9.90
C SER A 131 4.86 4.69 -9.37
N ILE A 132 4.28 5.87 -9.13
CA ILE A 132 2.86 6.06 -8.84
C ILE A 132 1.96 6.00 -10.06
N ASP A 133 2.51 6.29 -11.24
CA ASP A 133 1.73 6.47 -12.44
C ASP A 133 1.68 5.16 -13.23
N SER A 134 0.55 4.46 -13.11
CA SER A 134 0.25 3.29 -13.95
C SER A 134 0.11 3.64 -15.44
N TRP A 135 -0.08 4.92 -15.76
CA TRP A 135 -0.33 5.41 -17.11
C TRP A 135 0.95 5.79 -17.85
N ASN A 136 2.07 5.95 -17.14
CA ASN A 136 3.36 6.24 -17.74
C ASN A 136 4.44 5.24 -17.27
N PRO A 137 4.62 4.12 -18.01
CA PRO A 137 5.63 3.12 -17.68
C PRO A 137 7.06 3.66 -17.79
N ASP A 138 7.26 4.85 -18.36
CA ASP A 138 8.58 5.45 -18.54
C ASP A 138 9.18 5.93 -17.22
N TYR A 139 8.41 5.97 -16.11
CA TYR A 139 8.83 6.50 -14.80
C TYR A 139 9.29 5.46 -13.76
N ASN A 140 9.40 4.20 -14.15
CA ASN A 140 10.02 3.16 -13.33
C ASN A 140 10.90 2.23 -14.16
N CYS A 141 11.66 2.79 -15.10
CA CYS A 141 12.52 2.02 -15.98
C CYS A 141 11.74 0.92 -16.71
N ASN A 142 10.58 1.27 -17.28
CA ASN A 142 9.66 0.34 -17.93
C ASN A 142 9.29 -0.85 -17.03
N ASN A 143 8.78 -0.57 -15.83
CA ASN A 143 8.47 -1.57 -14.81
C ASN A 143 9.67 -2.45 -14.46
N PHE A 144 10.83 -1.84 -14.21
CA PHE A 144 12.08 -2.52 -13.86
C PHE A 144 12.59 -3.48 -14.95
N ARG A 145 12.19 -3.26 -16.21
CA ARG A 145 12.61 -4.08 -17.37
C ARG A 145 13.67 -3.40 -18.22
N ASP A 146 13.76 -2.07 -18.16
CA ASP A 146 14.77 -1.36 -18.91
C ASP A 146 16.14 -1.50 -18.24
N THR A 147 17.11 -1.98 -18.99
CA THR A 147 18.52 -2.13 -18.58
C THR A 147 19.42 -1.11 -19.26
N THR A 148 18.85 -0.18 -20.02
CA THR A 148 19.58 0.86 -20.74
C THR A 148 19.67 2.14 -19.90
N ASN A 149 20.64 3.00 -20.22
CA ASN A 149 20.81 4.29 -19.57
C ASN A 149 20.29 5.44 -20.45
N THR A 150 19.23 5.18 -21.23
CA THR A 150 18.71 6.11 -22.24
C THR A 150 17.19 6.05 -22.33
N GLY A 151 16.54 7.20 -22.26
CA GLY A 151 15.13 7.37 -22.63
C GLY A 151 14.12 7.16 -21.51
N ASN A 152 14.25 6.10 -20.70
CA ASN A 152 13.38 5.89 -19.54
C ASN A 152 13.98 6.49 -18.27
N ILE A 153 13.10 6.83 -17.34
CA ILE A 153 13.44 7.33 -16.02
C ILE A 153 12.97 6.39 -14.92
N GLY A 154 13.73 6.31 -13.84
CA GLY A 154 13.37 5.58 -12.63
C GLY A 154 13.37 6.50 -11.43
N TYR A 155 12.35 6.37 -10.57
CA TYR A 155 12.37 7.04 -9.28
C TYR A 155 13.41 6.43 -8.36
N VAL A 156 14.14 7.28 -7.64
CA VAL A 156 15.11 6.87 -6.62
C VAL A 156 14.89 7.63 -5.32
N LEU A 157 15.19 6.98 -4.21
CA LEU A 157 15.47 7.61 -2.92
C LEU A 157 16.98 7.55 -2.71
N ASP A 158 17.64 8.69 -2.51
CA ASP A 158 19.06 8.72 -2.16
C ASP A 158 19.30 8.72 -0.64
N SER A 159 20.57 8.62 -0.26
CA SER A 159 20.99 8.56 1.13
C SER A 159 20.71 9.82 1.94
N ASP A 160 20.53 10.97 1.28
CA ASP A 160 20.19 12.24 1.91
C ASP A 160 18.66 12.41 2.09
N GLY A 161 17.88 11.43 1.64
CA GLY A 161 16.43 11.44 1.69
C GLY A 161 15.78 12.20 0.54
N TRP A 162 16.54 12.56 -0.50
CA TRP A 162 15.97 13.19 -1.68
C TRP A 162 15.31 12.15 -2.58
N ILE A 163 14.07 12.44 -2.96
CA ILE A 163 13.31 11.65 -3.93
C ILE A 163 13.37 12.38 -5.28
N GLY A 164 13.84 11.68 -6.30
CA GLY A 164 13.82 12.21 -7.66
C GLY A 164 13.93 11.13 -8.71
N VAL A 165 14.36 11.52 -9.90
CA VAL A 165 14.42 10.64 -11.07
C VAL A 165 15.85 10.49 -11.58
N LYS A 166 16.16 9.32 -12.15
CA LYS A 166 17.40 9.07 -12.88
C LYS A 166 17.10 8.43 -14.23
N VAL A 167 17.93 8.73 -15.23
CA VAL A 167 17.86 8.15 -16.59
C VAL A 167 18.76 6.92 -16.76
N ASP A 168 19.39 6.45 -15.68
CA ASP A 168 20.39 5.37 -15.69
C ASP A 168 19.79 4.03 -15.24
N CYS A 169 18.72 3.60 -15.93
CA CYS A 169 17.97 2.41 -15.58
C CYS A 169 18.78 1.11 -15.60
N GLY A 170 19.93 1.06 -16.27
CA GLY A 170 20.86 -0.08 -16.24
C GLY A 170 21.73 -0.15 -14.98
N THR A 171 21.77 0.90 -14.15
CA THR A 171 22.60 0.94 -12.94
C THR A 171 21.98 0.07 -11.84
N PRO A 172 22.69 -0.96 -11.34
CA PRO A 172 22.22 -1.72 -10.18
C PRO A 172 22.13 -0.83 -8.94
N ARG A 173 20.99 -0.84 -8.27
CA ARG A 173 20.75 -0.12 -7.00
C ARG A 173 19.94 -0.99 -6.07
N ALA A 174 19.99 -0.75 -4.76
CA ALA A 174 19.07 -1.39 -3.83
C ALA A 174 17.60 -1.07 -4.18
N LEU A 175 16.66 -1.74 -3.52
CA LEU A 175 15.25 -1.37 -3.53
C LEU A 175 14.89 -0.73 -2.20
N ALA A 176 14.13 0.37 -2.26
CA ALA A 176 13.47 0.92 -1.10
C ALA A 176 12.21 0.09 -0.83
N CYS A 177 12.12 -0.55 0.35
CA CYS A 177 11.01 -1.44 0.68
C CYS A 177 10.10 -0.86 1.77
N CYS A 178 8.80 -1.05 1.58
CA CYS A 178 7.72 -0.57 2.44
C CYS A 178 6.81 -1.73 2.85
N LYS A 179 6.06 -1.54 3.93
CA LYS A 179 5.00 -2.45 4.38
C LYS A 179 3.81 -1.70 4.92
#